data_AF-A0A924YUS4-F1
#
_entry.id   AF-A0A924YUS4-F1
#
_cell.length_a   1.000
_cell.length_b   1.000
_cell.length_c   1.000
_cell.angle_alpha   90.00
_cell.angle_beta   90.00
_cell.angle_gamma   90.00
#
_symmetry.space_group_name_H-M   'P 1'
#
loop_
_entity.id
_entity.type
_entity.pdbx_description
1 polymer ?
#
loop_
_entity_poly.entity_id
_entity_poly.type
_entity_poly.pdbx_seq_one_letter_code
_entity_poly.pdbx_strand_id
1 'polypeptide(L)'
;LKAARAICQGWVKPSDLPSNTEIRDEIQRMAYLFEGDSRHDHLRDMRIEALRLMRLLSAFKPKIIGSTLTGHVRHGSDIDLHVFTSSAESVAMVLDQEGMTFDIESKRVRKHGEERVFTHIHIQDRFPIELTLYPVEKLAYVFKSSITGKAIERASLAEFEQLLRNEYPDIELDEELLDAESKIDRFQVFRSLLLPLEGVGQSKKHHPEGDVLYHSLQVFELARDELPYDEEFLLAALLHDIGKGLDPDDHVAAALEALGDFITPRTAWFIEHHMEAHLVADGTIGFRARHRLRESPDFDELMLLQKCDRGGRVRGMQVMEVDEALDFLRELARING
;
A
#
# COMPACT_ATOMS: atom_id res chain seq x y z
N LEU A 1 -14.93 29.48 -3.47
CA LEU A 1 -15.36 30.85 -3.09
C LEU A 1 -15.72 31.05 -1.60
N LYS A 2 -15.78 30.01 -0.74
CA LYS A 2 -16.18 30.17 0.67
C LYS A 2 -15.05 30.43 1.69
N ALA A 3 -13.78 30.13 1.38
CA ALA A 3 -12.68 30.21 2.35
C ALA A 3 -12.06 31.62 2.51
N ALA A 4 -11.99 32.42 1.44
CA ALA A 4 -11.30 33.73 1.46
C ALA A 4 -12.01 34.81 2.30
N ARG A 5 -13.28 34.60 2.66
CA ARG A 5 -14.09 35.60 3.38
C ARG A 5 -13.92 35.55 4.91
N ALA A 6 -13.23 34.54 5.43
CA ALA A 6 -13.09 34.33 6.88
C ALA A 6 -11.88 35.06 7.51
N ILE A 7 -10.96 35.60 6.70
CA ILE A 7 -9.64 36.04 7.19
C ILE A 7 -9.45 37.58 7.16
N CYS A 8 -10.27 38.35 6.43
CA CYS A 8 -10.08 39.81 6.32
C CYS A 8 -11.13 40.62 7.10
N GLN A 9 -10.70 41.30 8.18
CA GLN A 9 -11.49 42.35 8.86
C GLN A 9 -11.41 43.69 8.10
N GLY A 10 -12.06 43.77 6.94
CA GLY A 10 -12.16 45.03 6.17
C GLY A 10 -12.66 44.82 4.74
N TRP A 11 -13.25 45.87 4.14
CA TRP A 11 -13.75 45.84 2.77
C TRP A 11 -12.59 45.99 1.78
N VAL A 12 -12.23 44.90 1.10
CA VAL A 12 -11.13 44.85 0.12
C VAL A 12 -11.73 44.84 -1.29
N LYS A 13 -11.16 45.61 -2.23
CA LYS A 13 -11.64 45.62 -3.62
C LYS A 13 -11.34 44.27 -4.27
N PRO A 14 -12.19 43.75 -5.18
CA PRO A 14 -11.95 42.47 -5.86
C PRO A 14 -10.63 42.41 -6.67
N SER A 15 -10.06 43.57 -7.02
CA SER A 15 -8.75 43.72 -7.66
C SER A 15 -7.56 43.53 -6.71
N ASP A 16 -7.79 43.61 -5.41
CA ASP A 16 -6.76 43.58 -4.36
C ASP A 16 -6.76 42.21 -3.66
N LEU A 17 -7.66 41.30 -4.05
CA LEU A 17 -7.64 39.89 -3.69
C LEU A 17 -6.77 39.15 -4.72
N PRO A 18 -5.87 38.25 -4.28
CA PRO A 18 -5.08 37.46 -5.21
C PRO A 18 -6.01 36.63 -6.10
N SER A 19 -5.73 36.62 -7.39
CA SER A 19 -6.46 35.83 -8.37
C SER A 19 -6.31 34.33 -8.08
N ASN A 20 -7.20 33.50 -8.61
CA ASN A 20 -7.08 32.03 -8.52
C ASN A 20 -5.78 31.49 -9.18
N THR A 21 -5.06 32.31 -9.93
CA THR A 21 -3.74 31.98 -10.46
C THR A 21 -2.67 32.35 -9.44
N GLU A 22 -2.72 33.55 -8.86
CA GLU A 22 -1.78 33.97 -7.82
C GLU A 22 -1.90 33.14 -6.52
N ILE A 23 -3.12 32.78 -6.11
CA ILE A 23 -3.34 31.85 -4.97
C ILE A 23 -2.71 30.48 -5.28
N ARG A 24 -2.81 30.02 -6.52
CA ARG A 24 -2.28 28.72 -6.95
C ARG A 24 -0.77 28.75 -7.01
N ASP A 25 -0.19 29.78 -7.61
CA ASP A 25 1.25 29.96 -7.72
C ASP A 25 1.89 30.13 -6.34
N GLU A 26 1.20 30.76 -5.38
CA GLU A 26 1.70 30.92 -4.01
C GLU A 26 1.55 29.66 -3.16
N ILE A 27 0.47 28.89 -3.35
CA ILE A 27 0.36 27.54 -2.78
C ILE A 27 1.43 26.62 -3.38
N GLN A 28 1.74 26.76 -4.67
CA GLN A 28 2.77 25.99 -5.36
C GLN A 28 4.16 26.39 -4.86
N ARG A 29 4.45 27.70 -4.67
CA ARG A 29 5.68 28.20 -4.05
C ARG A 29 5.83 27.78 -2.59
N MET A 30 4.75 27.76 -1.81
CA MET A 30 4.76 27.21 -0.44
C MET A 30 5.02 25.71 -0.43
N ALA A 31 4.40 24.94 -1.34
CA ALA A 31 4.66 23.50 -1.50
C ALA A 31 6.13 23.24 -1.91
N TYR A 32 6.68 24.03 -2.84
CA TYR A 32 8.09 23.94 -3.24
C TYR A 32 9.08 24.26 -2.11
N LEU A 33 8.69 25.07 -1.12
CA LEU A 33 9.53 25.45 0.02
C LEU A 33 9.45 24.47 1.20
N PHE A 34 8.43 23.59 1.24
CA PHE A 34 8.22 22.60 2.29
C PHE A 34 8.40 21.14 1.84
N GLU A 35 8.38 20.86 0.52
CA GLU A 35 8.47 19.52 -0.07
C GLU A 35 9.67 19.43 -1.06
N GLY A 36 10.88 19.65 -0.56
CA GLY A 36 12.12 19.35 -1.29
C GLY A 36 12.40 17.85 -1.24
N ASP A 37 12.55 17.22 -2.41
CA ASP A 37 12.85 15.81 -2.72
C ASP A 37 11.69 14.80 -2.82
N SER A 38 10.71 14.72 -1.91
CA SER A 38 9.78 13.55 -1.88
C SER A 38 8.71 13.46 -3.00
N ARG A 39 8.41 14.54 -3.73
CA ARG A 39 7.34 14.55 -4.74
C ARG A 39 7.78 14.12 -6.14
N HIS A 40 9.06 14.27 -6.48
CA HIS A 40 9.59 13.78 -7.75
C HIS A 40 9.75 12.26 -7.77
N ASP A 41 9.88 11.64 -6.59
CA ASP A 41 10.02 10.19 -6.43
C ASP A 41 8.69 9.47 -6.65
N HIS A 42 7.55 9.99 -6.18
CA HIS A 42 6.26 9.28 -6.28
C HIS A 42 5.75 9.08 -7.72
N LEU A 43 5.76 10.13 -8.56
CA LEU A 43 5.36 10.01 -9.96
C LEU A 43 6.32 9.13 -10.76
N ARG A 44 7.63 9.24 -10.48
CA ARG A 44 8.65 8.39 -11.11
C ARG A 44 8.39 6.93 -10.79
N ASP A 45 8.17 6.61 -9.52
CA ASP A 45 7.91 5.24 -9.06
C ASP A 45 6.63 4.69 -9.67
N MET A 46 5.54 5.48 -9.74
CA MET A 46 4.31 5.07 -10.44
C MET A 46 4.56 4.78 -11.92
N ARG A 47 5.44 5.54 -12.57
CA ARG A 47 5.75 5.36 -13.99
C ARG A 47 6.63 4.14 -14.24
N ILE A 48 7.59 3.86 -13.36
CA ILE A 48 8.39 2.63 -13.40
C ILE A 48 7.47 1.42 -13.20
N GLU A 49 6.56 1.48 -12.23
CA GLU A 49 5.59 0.42 -11.97
C GLU A 49 4.65 0.20 -13.16
N ALA A 50 4.13 1.28 -13.74
CA ALA A 50 3.31 1.20 -14.95
C ALA A 50 4.10 0.56 -16.11
N LEU A 51 5.38 0.88 -16.27
CA LEU A 51 6.21 0.29 -17.31
C LEU A 51 6.45 -1.20 -17.07
N ARG A 52 6.74 -1.63 -15.83
CA ARG A 52 6.86 -3.05 -15.44
C ARG A 52 5.60 -3.82 -15.87
N LEU A 53 4.43 -3.34 -15.47
CA LEU A 53 3.17 -3.98 -15.79
C LEU A 53 2.87 -3.96 -17.30
N MET A 54 3.22 -2.89 -18.02
CA MET A 54 3.07 -2.84 -19.47
C MET A 54 3.98 -3.83 -20.19
N ARG A 55 5.18 -4.12 -19.67
CA ARG A 55 6.08 -5.17 -20.20
C ARG A 55 5.49 -6.56 -19.96
N LEU A 56 5.03 -6.83 -18.73
CA LEU A 56 4.34 -8.07 -18.37
C LEU A 56 3.14 -8.34 -19.28
N LEU A 57 2.29 -7.32 -19.49
CA LEU A 57 1.08 -7.43 -20.29
C LEU A 57 1.30 -7.16 -21.79
N SER A 58 2.55 -7.15 -22.28
CA SER A 58 2.90 -6.77 -23.66
C SER A 58 2.10 -7.51 -24.74
N ALA A 59 1.74 -8.77 -24.49
CA ALA A 59 0.89 -9.59 -25.36
C ALA A 59 -0.51 -8.97 -25.63
N PHE A 60 -1.01 -8.16 -24.69
CA PHE A 60 -2.32 -7.49 -24.74
C PHE A 60 -2.24 -6.03 -25.20
N LYS A 61 -1.09 -5.59 -25.74
CA LYS A 61 -0.86 -4.26 -26.32
C LYS A 61 -1.30 -3.11 -25.38
N PRO A 62 -0.77 -3.06 -24.14
CA PRO A 62 -1.23 -2.13 -23.14
C PRO A 62 -0.96 -0.69 -23.58
N LYS A 63 -1.85 0.22 -23.18
CA LYS A 63 -1.73 1.66 -23.37
C LYS A 63 -1.92 2.35 -22.03
N ILE A 64 -0.90 3.09 -21.58
CA ILE A 64 -1.03 3.93 -20.38
C ILE A 64 -1.85 5.18 -20.70
N ILE A 65 -2.69 5.59 -19.75
CA ILE A 65 -3.50 6.79 -19.82
C ILE A 65 -3.44 7.55 -18.49
N GLY A 66 -4.24 8.61 -18.36
CA GLY A 66 -4.52 9.19 -17.05
C GLY A 66 -3.38 9.99 -16.45
N SER A 67 -3.35 10.03 -15.12
CA SER A 67 -2.48 10.91 -14.34
C SER A 67 -1.00 10.53 -14.47
N THR A 68 -0.68 9.23 -14.54
CA THR A 68 0.68 8.68 -14.65
C THR A 68 1.34 9.04 -15.99
N LEU A 69 0.56 9.09 -17.07
CA LEU A 69 1.06 9.56 -18.37
C LEU A 69 1.22 11.09 -18.38
N THR A 70 0.18 11.82 -17.97
CA THR A 70 0.13 13.28 -18.10
C THR A 70 0.93 14.04 -17.03
N GLY A 71 1.43 13.34 -16.00
CA GLY A 71 2.20 13.90 -14.89
C GLY A 71 1.38 14.62 -13.83
N HIS A 72 0.04 14.62 -13.93
CA HIS A 72 -0.85 15.32 -12.99
C HIS A 72 -1.31 14.45 -11.82
N VAL A 73 -0.36 13.76 -11.17
CA VAL A 73 -0.63 12.87 -10.03
C VAL A 73 -0.99 13.65 -8.77
N ARG A 74 -2.00 13.15 -8.05
CA ARG A 74 -2.49 13.60 -6.73
C ARG A 74 -2.42 12.44 -5.74
N HIS A 75 -2.53 12.74 -4.45
CA HIS A 75 -2.71 11.71 -3.43
C HIS A 75 -3.90 10.80 -3.78
N GLY A 76 -3.67 9.49 -3.80
CA GLY A 76 -4.67 8.48 -4.18
C GLY A 76 -4.89 8.33 -5.70
N SER A 77 -3.95 8.77 -6.54
CA SER A 77 -4.01 8.46 -7.98
C SER A 77 -3.69 6.99 -8.23
N ASP A 78 -4.39 6.42 -9.20
CA ASP A 78 -4.21 5.09 -9.74
C ASP A 78 -3.38 5.10 -11.03
N ILE A 79 -2.85 3.93 -11.37
CA ILE A 79 -2.24 3.65 -12.67
C ILE A 79 -3.32 3.08 -13.58
N ASP A 80 -3.75 3.89 -14.55
CA ASP A 80 -4.75 3.50 -15.54
C ASP A 80 -4.11 2.89 -16.80
N LEU A 81 -4.45 1.64 -17.11
CA LEU A 81 -4.06 0.98 -18.36
C LEU A 81 -5.27 0.53 -19.17
N HIS A 82 -5.25 0.80 -20.47
CA HIS A 82 -6.11 0.12 -21.42
C HIS A 82 -5.40 -1.11 -21.98
N VAL A 83 -6.03 -2.27 -21.88
CA VAL A 83 -5.53 -3.53 -22.45
C VAL A 83 -6.49 -4.05 -23.52
N PHE A 84 -5.94 -4.68 -24.55
CA PHE A 84 -6.69 -5.09 -25.73
C PHE A 84 -6.62 -6.61 -25.89
N THR A 85 -7.71 -7.27 -25.54
CA THR A 85 -7.80 -8.73 -25.45
C THR A 85 -9.14 -9.24 -25.96
N SER A 86 -9.18 -10.51 -26.39
CA SER A 86 -10.42 -11.23 -26.71
C SER A 86 -11.02 -11.94 -25.50
N SER A 87 -10.28 -12.08 -24.40
CA SER A 87 -10.68 -12.82 -23.20
C SER A 87 -10.06 -12.16 -21.96
N ALA A 88 -10.89 -11.91 -20.95
CA ALA A 88 -10.43 -11.39 -19.66
C ALA A 88 -9.63 -12.45 -18.90
N GLU A 89 -10.01 -13.72 -19.06
CA GLU A 89 -9.37 -14.87 -18.46
C GLU A 89 -7.89 -14.98 -18.87
N SER A 90 -7.56 -14.63 -20.12
CA SER A 90 -6.16 -14.64 -20.58
C SER A 90 -5.30 -13.60 -19.87
N VAL A 91 -5.88 -12.45 -19.51
CA VAL A 91 -5.17 -11.41 -18.73
C VAL A 91 -5.03 -11.86 -17.28
N ALA A 92 -6.12 -12.38 -16.68
CA ALA A 92 -6.12 -12.92 -15.33
C ALA A 92 -5.07 -14.03 -15.14
N MET A 93 -4.92 -14.95 -16.10
CA MET A 93 -3.90 -15.99 -16.05
C MET A 93 -2.46 -15.45 -15.98
N VAL A 94 -2.17 -14.34 -16.67
CA VAL A 94 -0.83 -13.72 -16.62
C VAL A 94 -0.60 -13.07 -15.25
N LEU A 95 -1.64 -12.42 -14.70
CA LEU A 95 -1.56 -11.83 -13.35
C LEU A 95 -1.41 -12.91 -12.26
N ASP A 96 -2.13 -14.04 -12.37
CA ASP A 96 -2.02 -15.19 -11.48
C ASP A 96 -0.61 -15.81 -11.52
N GLN A 97 -0.01 -15.92 -12.70
CA GLN A 97 1.34 -16.46 -12.88
C GLN A 97 2.41 -15.63 -12.17
N GLU A 98 2.20 -14.32 -12.10
CA GLU A 98 3.05 -13.38 -11.36
C GLU A 98 2.63 -13.22 -9.88
N GLY A 99 1.65 -14.00 -9.42
CA GLY A 99 1.18 -13.98 -8.02
C GLY A 99 0.48 -12.69 -7.61
N MET A 100 -0.03 -11.91 -8.56
CA MET A 100 -0.70 -10.63 -8.29
C MET A 100 -2.11 -10.85 -7.72
N THR A 101 -2.49 -10.03 -6.74
CA THR A 101 -3.85 -10.02 -6.18
C THR A 101 -4.73 -9.05 -6.98
N PHE A 102 -5.88 -9.51 -7.49
CA PHE A 102 -6.75 -8.68 -8.30
C PHE A 102 -8.23 -9.07 -8.20
N ASP A 103 -9.09 -8.08 -8.46
CA ASP A 103 -10.54 -8.25 -8.57
C ASP A 103 -11.04 -7.94 -9.98
N ILE A 104 -11.97 -8.76 -10.50
CA ILE A 104 -12.60 -8.53 -11.80
C ILE A 104 -13.99 -7.93 -11.61
N GLU A 105 -14.18 -6.70 -12.08
CA GLU A 105 -15.49 -6.04 -12.11
C GLU A 105 -16.04 -6.00 -13.54
N SER A 106 -17.29 -6.42 -13.74
CA SER A 106 -17.98 -6.32 -15.04
C SER A 106 -19.25 -5.48 -14.95
N LYS A 107 -19.25 -4.31 -15.57
CA LYS A 107 -20.41 -3.39 -15.63
C LYS A 107 -21.10 -3.48 -16.98
N ARG A 108 -22.41 -3.80 -16.99
CA ARG A 108 -23.25 -3.70 -18.19
C ARG A 108 -23.76 -2.27 -18.33
N VAL A 109 -23.31 -1.57 -19.37
CA VAL A 109 -23.73 -0.21 -19.69
C VAL A 109 -24.58 -0.24 -20.95
N ARG A 110 -25.79 0.32 -20.84
CA ARG A 110 -26.67 0.53 -22.00
C ARG A 110 -26.54 1.97 -22.47
N LYS A 111 -25.93 2.18 -23.65
CA LYS A 111 -25.74 3.52 -24.23
C LYS A 111 -26.20 3.51 -25.69
N HIS A 112 -27.10 4.43 -26.04
CA HIS A 112 -27.69 4.55 -27.39
C HIS A 112 -28.34 3.26 -27.94
N GLY A 113 -28.94 2.45 -27.07
CA GLY A 113 -29.64 1.21 -27.47
C GLY A 113 -28.74 -0.01 -27.61
N GLU A 114 -27.41 0.14 -27.56
CA GLU A 114 -26.46 -0.96 -27.49
C GLU A 114 -26.13 -1.30 -26.03
N GLU A 115 -26.18 -2.59 -25.69
CA GLU A 115 -25.68 -3.12 -24.41
C GLU A 115 -24.19 -3.45 -24.58
N ARG A 116 -23.35 -2.85 -23.73
CA ARG A 116 -21.90 -3.10 -23.71
C ARG A 116 -21.48 -3.51 -22.31
N VAL A 117 -20.72 -4.60 -22.23
CA VAL A 117 -20.06 -5.00 -20.99
C VAL A 117 -18.70 -4.34 -20.95
N PHE A 118 -18.39 -3.63 -19.86
CA PHE A 118 -17.08 -3.11 -19.56
C PHE A 118 -16.49 -3.97 -18.45
N THR A 119 -15.34 -4.57 -18.72
CA THR A 119 -14.60 -5.37 -17.75
C THR A 119 -13.40 -4.58 -17.29
N HIS A 120 -13.30 -4.43 -15.98
CA HIS A 120 -12.20 -3.79 -15.29
C HIS A 120 -11.51 -4.84 -14.41
N ILE A 121 -10.19 -4.82 -14.36
CA ILE A 121 -9.41 -5.60 -13.39
C ILE A 121 -8.71 -4.60 -12.48
N HIS A 122 -9.00 -4.68 -11.19
CA HIS A 122 -8.38 -3.86 -10.16
C HIS A 122 -7.27 -4.68 -9.52
N ILE A 123 -6.02 -4.25 -9.67
CA ILE A 123 -4.86 -4.97 -9.13
C ILE A 123 -4.43 -4.26 -7.84
N GLN A 124 -4.27 -5.04 -6.78
CA GLN A 124 -3.74 -4.59 -5.50
C GLN A 124 -2.22 -4.77 -5.50
N ASP A 125 -1.52 -3.66 -5.72
CA ASP A 125 -0.05 -3.60 -5.69
C ASP A 125 0.39 -2.32 -4.93
N ARG A 126 1.70 -2.00 -4.97
CA ARG A 126 2.31 -0.79 -4.39
C ARG A 126 1.52 0.46 -4.73
N PHE A 127 1.05 0.58 -5.97
CA PHE A 127 0.09 1.59 -6.41
C PHE A 127 -1.22 0.91 -6.83
N PRO A 128 -2.40 1.51 -6.58
CA PRO A 128 -3.64 1.00 -7.15
C PRO A 128 -3.56 1.03 -8.68
N ILE A 129 -3.91 -0.08 -9.33
CA ILE A 129 -3.84 -0.21 -10.78
C ILE A 129 -5.22 -0.63 -11.31
N GLU A 130 -5.71 0.10 -12.30
CA GLU A 130 -6.95 -0.22 -13.00
C GLU A 130 -6.65 -0.62 -14.45
N LEU A 131 -6.98 -1.87 -14.82
CA LEU A 131 -6.99 -2.32 -16.20
C LEU A 131 -8.40 -2.21 -16.78
N THR A 132 -8.58 -1.38 -17.80
CA THR A 132 -9.81 -1.42 -18.61
C THR A 132 -9.61 -2.29 -19.85
N LEU A 133 -10.43 -3.34 -19.98
CA LEU A 133 -10.33 -4.31 -21.06
C LEU A 133 -11.18 -3.90 -22.27
N TYR A 134 -10.57 -3.92 -23.44
CA TYR A 134 -11.25 -3.67 -24.71
C TYR A 134 -11.03 -4.80 -25.72
N PRO A 135 -12.01 -5.03 -26.62
CA PRO A 135 -11.80 -5.88 -27.80
C PRO A 135 -10.67 -5.34 -28.68
N VAL A 136 -9.94 -6.24 -29.34
CA VAL A 136 -8.76 -5.92 -30.16
C VAL A 136 -9.09 -4.94 -31.30
N GLU A 137 -10.33 -4.95 -31.81
CA GLU A 137 -10.80 -4.05 -32.86
C GLU A 137 -10.78 -2.58 -32.43
N LYS A 138 -10.78 -2.30 -31.11
CA LYS A 138 -10.75 -0.94 -30.55
C LYS A 138 -9.34 -0.38 -30.37
N LEU A 139 -8.27 -1.07 -30.80
CA LEU A 139 -6.90 -0.55 -30.71
C LEU A 139 -6.76 0.85 -31.32
N ALA A 140 -7.32 1.07 -32.51
CA ALA A 140 -7.29 2.36 -33.20
C ALA A 140 -8.42 3.33 -32.76
N TYR A 141 -9.31 2.91 -31.85
CA TYR A 141 -10.43 3.74 -31.43
C TYR A 141 -9.95 4.92 -30.58
N VAL A 142 -10.44 6.11 -30.90
CA VAL A 142 -10.17 7.33 -30.13
C VAL A 142 -11.21 7.43 -29.01
N PHE A 143 -10.80 7.02 -27.81
CA PHE A 143 -11.61 7.17 -26.61
C PHE A 143 -11.72 8.64 -26.23
N LYS A 144 -12.87 9.02 -25.69
CA LYS A 144 -13.12 10.37 -25.17
C LYS A 144 -13.21 10.33 -23.66
N SER A 145 -12.54 11.26 -23.00
CA SER A 145 -12.62 11.43 -21.55
C SER A 145 -14.06 11.75 -21.16
N SER A 146 -14.58 11.06 -20.15
CA SER A 146 -15.90 11.34 -19.57
C SER A 146 -15.95 12.71 -18.88
N ILE A 147 -14.80 13.21 -18.43
CA ILE A 147 -14.67 14.48 -17.69
C ILE A 147 -14.56 15.66 -18.66
N THR A 148 -13.66 15.57 -19.65
CA THR A 148 -13.35 16.71 -20.53
C THR A 148 -14.02 16.63 -21.90
N GLY A 149 -14.53 15.46 -22.30
CA GLY A 149 -15.08 15.20 -23.63
C GLY A 149 -14.05 15.16 -24.77
N LYS A 150 -12.77 15.44 -24.47
CA LYS A 150 -11.66 15.41 -25.42
C LYS A 150 -11.13 13.99 -25.61
N ALA A 151 -10.35 13.78 -26.67
CA ALA A 151 -9.62 12.53 -26.87
C ALA A 151 -8.73 12.24 -25.65
N ILE A 152 -8.76 11.00 -25.16
CA ILE A 152 -7.90 10.56 -24.05
C ILE A 152 -6.47 10.46 -24.57
N GLU A 153 -5.55 11.16 -23.90
CA GLU A 153 -4.12 10.98 -24.12
C GLU A 153 -3.71 9.58 -23.69
N ARG A 154 -2.98 8.89 -24.57
CA ARG A 154 -2.55 7.51 -24.37
C ARG A 154 -1.19 7.27 -25.00
N ALA A 155 -0.37 6.44 -24.38
CA ALA A 155 0.92 6.03 -24.92
C ALA A 155 1.02 4.50 -24.98
N SER A 156 1.59 3.98 -26.06
CA SER A 156 2.06 2.59 -26.15
C SER A 156 3.22 2.33 -25.22
N LEU A 157 3.52 1.04 -25.00
CA LEU A 157 4.73 0.62 -24.30
C LEU A 157 5.97 1.33 -24.84
N ALA A 158 6.19 1.32 -26.17
CA ALA A 158 7.34 1.97 -26.80
C ALA A 158 7.33 3.50 -26.66
N GLU A 159 6.17 4.15 -26.80
CA GLU A 159 6.04 5.60 -26.63
C GLU A 159 6.29 6.01 -25.17
N PHE A 160 5.84 5.20 -24.23
CA PHE A 160 6.01 5.44 -22.80
C PHE A 160 7.46 5.19 -22.35
N GLU A 161 8.11 4.11 -22.81
CA GLU A 161 9.54 3.89 -22.59
C GLU A 161 10.37 5.07 -23.11
N GLN A 162 10.06 5.57 -24.31
CA GLN A 162 10.77 6.73 -24.86
C GLN A 162 10.52 8.00 -24.04
N LEU A 163 9.30 8.19 -23.54
CA LEU A 163 8.98 9.30 -22.63
C LEU A 163 9.83 9.22 -21.36
N LEU A 164 9.91 8.05 -20.73
CA LEU A 164 10.69 7.87 -19.50
C LEU A 164 12.19 8.07 -19.74
N ARG A 165 12.74 7.58 -20.86
CA ARG A 165 14.15 7.85 -21.23
C ARG A 165 14.45 9.33 -21.41
N ASN A 166 13.47 10.10 -21.89
CA ASN A 166 13.63 11.54 -22.10
C ASN A 166 13.48 12.34 -20.79
N GLU A 167 12.57 11.93 -19.91
CA GLU A 167 12.30 12.62 -18.65
C GLU A 167 13.28 12.24 -17.53
N TYR A 168 13.83 11.02 -17.57
CA TYR A 168 14.76 10.47 -16.58
C TYR A 168 16.06 9.98 -17.26
N PRO A 169 16.85 10.86 -17.88
CA PRO A 169 18.02 10.47 -18.67
C PRO A 169 19.17 9.90 -17.83
N ASP A 170 19.20 10.21 -16.53
CA ASP A 170 20.25 9.78 -15.59
C ASP A 170 19.96 8.40 -14.98
N ILE A 171 18.85 7.75 -15.36
CA ILE A 171 18.40 6.48 -14.81
C ILE A 171 18.59 5.37 -15.84
N GLU A 172 19.24 4.29 -15.43
CA GLU A 172 19.25 3.04 -16.18
C GLU A 172 17.90 2.33 -16.01
N LEU A 173 16.93 2.68 -16.85
CA LEU A 173 15.56 2.17 -16.82
C LEU A 173 15.46 0.64 -16.73
N ASP A 174 16.37 -0.08 -17.40
CA ASP A 174 16.37 -1.54 -17.35
C ASP A 174 16.85 -2.06 -15.98
N GLU A 175 17.76 -1.37 -15.28
CA GLU A 175 18.16 -1.70 -13.91
C GLU A 175 17.03 -1.39 -12.91
N GLU A 176 16.39 -0.22 -13.00
CA GLU A 176 15.24 0.12 -12.15
C GLU A 176 14.04 -0.81 -12.35
N LEU A 177 13.84 -1.32 -13.57
CA LEU A 177 12.80 -2.31 -13.85
C LEU A 177 13.15 -3.66 -13.26
N LEU A 178 14.42 -4.08 -13.31
CA LEU A 178 14.88 -5.29 -12.61
C LEU A 178 14.73 -5.14 -11.09
N ASP A 179 15.01 -3.95 -10.55
CA ASP A 179 14.79 -3.62 -9.14
C ASP A 179 13.30 -3.59 -8.79
N ALA A 180 12.43 -3.09 -9.66
CA ALA A 180 10.98 -3.12 -9.48
C ALA A 180 10.38 -4.53 -9.63
N GLU A 181 10.90 -5.35 -10.55
CA GLU A 181 10.54 -6.77 -10.72
C GLU A 181 11.03 -7.61 -9.53
N SER A 182 12.15 -7.23 -8.91
CA SER A 182 12.73 -7.93 -7.75
C SER A 182 12.32 -7.36 -6.39
N LYS A 183 11.70 -6.17 -6.34
CA LYS A 183 11.03 -5.62 -5.15
C LYS A 183 9.79 -6.46 -4.87
N ILE A 184 10.02 -7.58 -4.19
CA ILE A 184 9.00 -8.38 -3.54
C ILE A 184 8.09 -7.41 -2.75
N ASP A 185 6.79 -7.39 -3.05
CA ASP A 185 5.84 -6.68 -2.20
C ASP A 185 5.91 -7.30 -0.80
N ARG A 186 6.50 -6.57 0.15
CA ARG A 186 6.67 -7.04 1.53
C ARG A 186 5.33 -7.47 2.15
N PHE A 187 4.21 -6.87 1.73
CA PHE A 187 2.89 -7.25 2.20
C PHE A 187 2.45 -8.62 1.69
N GLN A 188 2.89 -9.05 0.50
CA GLN A 188 2.69 -10.42 0.03
C GLN A 188 3.51 -11.43 0.85
N VAL A 189 4.73 -11.05 1.26
CA VAL A 189 5.54 -11.87 2.18
C VAL A 189 4.82 -12.02 3.51
N PHE A 190 4.37 -10.91 4.11
CA PHE A 190 3.63 -10.93 5.37
C PHE A 190 2.36 -11.77 5.27
N ARG A 191 1.61 -11.64 4.18
CA ARG A 191 0.45 -12.49 3.89
C ARG A 191 0.81 -13.98 3.86
N SER A 192 1.88 -14.33 3.15
CA SER A 192 2.35 -15.72 3.02
C SER A 192 2.80 -16.33 4.35
N LEU A 193 3.25 -15.49 5.30
CA LEU A 193 3.65 -15.89 6.65
C LEU A 193 2.46 -15.96 7.62
N LEU A 194 1.44 -15.14 7.41
CA LEU A 194 0.24 -15.08 8.26
C LEU A 194 -0.75 -16.22 7.96
N LEU A 195 -1.05 -16.50 6.69
CA LEU A 195 -2.07 -17.50 6.33
C LEU A 195 -1.80 -18.91 6.91
N PRO A 196 -0.56 -19.43 6.94
CA PRO A 196 -0.28 -20.74 7.54
C PRO A 196 -0.54 -20.81 9.05
N LEU A 197 -0.69 -19.68 9.75
CA LEU A 197 -0.99 -19.64 11.17
C LEU A 197 -2.44 -20.00 11.49
N GLU A 198 -3.31 -20.01 10.47
CA GLU A 198 -4.68 -20.48 10.60
C GLU A 198 -4.68 -21.95 11.06
N GLY A 199 -5.28 -22.22 12.22
CA GLY A 199 -5.31 -23.55 12.81
C GLY A 199 -4.02 -23.99 13.52
N VAL A 200 -2.98 -23.15 13.60
CA VAL A 200 -1.84 -23.37 14.50
C VAL A 200 -2.32 -23.16 15.93
N GLY A 201 -2.66 -24.27 16.59
CA GLY A 201 -3.31 -24.24 17.90
C GLY A 201 -2.39 -23.77 19.03
N GLN A 202 -2.92 -22.92 19.91
CA GLN A 202 -2.23 -22.48 21.12
C GLN A 202 -2.74 -23.19 22.38
N SER A 203 -2.00 -23.04 23.47
CA SER A 203 -2.39 -23.59 24.77
C SER A 203 -3.71 -22.99 25.24
N LYS A 204 -4.79 -23.77 25.26
CA LYS A 204 -6.14 -23.34 25.70
C LYS A 204 -6.21 -22.70 27.10
N LYS A 205 -5.19 -22.95 27.94
CA LYS A 205 -5.07 -22.34 29.27
C LYS A 205 -4.65 -20.89 29.20
N HIS A 206 -3.73 -20.55 28.30
CA HIS A 206 -3.13 -19.24 28.16
C HIS A 206 -3.71 -18.43 26.99
N HIS A 207 -4.23 -19.15 25.99
CA HIS A 207 -4.80 -18.66 24.74
C HIS A 207 -6.18 -19.30 24.54
N PRO A 208 -7.23 -18.84 25.26
CA PRO A 208 -8.58 -19.36 25.12
C PRO A 208 -9.21 -19.11 23.74
N GLU A 209 -8.68 -18.16 22.97
CA GLU A 209 -9.11 -17.73 21.64
C GLU A 209 -8.92 -18.80 20.56
N GLY A 210 -7.89 -19.64 20.68
CA GLY A 210 -7.68 -20.77 19.77
C GLY A 210 -6.32 -20.75 19.07
N ASP A 211 -6.31 -20.33 17.81
CA ASP A 211 -5.12 -20.36 16.94
C ASP A 211 -4.32 -19.05 16.94
N VAL A 212 -3.12 -19.12 16.37
CA VAL A 212 -2.17 -18.00 16.33
C VAL A 212 -2.64 -16.87 15.40
N LEU A 213 -3.21 -17.17 14.23
CA LEU A 213 -3.67 -16.14 13.31
C LEU A 213 -4.75 -15.27 13.95
N TYR A 214 -5.75 -15.92 14.56
CA TYR A 214 -6.82 -15.22 15.24
C TYR A 214 -6.31 -14.38 16.41
N HIS A 215 -5.30 -14.86 17.14
CA HIS A 215 -4.64 -14.09 18.18
C HIS A 215 -3.96 -12.83 17.61
N SER A 216 -3.12 -12.96 16.59
CA SER A 216 -2.44 -11.84 15.93
C SER A 216 -3.41 -10.75 15.46
N LEU A 217 -4.55 -11.14 14.86
CA LEU A 217 -5.57 -10.18 14.41
C LEU A 217 -6.24 -9.46 15.58
N GLN A 218 -6.46 -10.12 16.72
CA GLN A 218 -6.96 -9.43 17.93
C GLN A 218 -5.95 -8.43 18.49
N VAL A 219 -4.66 -8.81 18.52
CA VAL A 219 -3.60 -7.92 18.99
C VAL A 219 -3.47 -6.71 18.07
N PHE A 220 -3.56 -6.92 16.76
CA PHE A 220 -3.58 -5.85 15.77
C PHE A 220 -4.76 -4.88 15.96
N GLU A 221 -5.97 -5.40 16.15
CA GLU A 221 -7.18 -4.61 16.41
C GLU A 221 -7.00 -3.71 17.64
N LEU A 222 -6.52 -4.27 18.75
CA LEU A 222 -6.28 -3.52 19.99
C LEU A 222 -5.16 -2.49 19.83
N ALA A 223 -4.10 -2.84 19.12
CA ALA A 223 -2.99 -1.94 18.83
C ALA A 223 -3.45 -0.76 17.96
N ARG A 224 -4.30 -1.01 16.95
CA ARG A 224 -4.88 0.00 16.07
C ARG A 224 -5.76 0.99 16.83
N ASP A 225 -6.54 0.52 17.81
CA ASP A 225 -7.36 1.40 18.64
C ASP A 225 -6.53 2.36 19.51
N GLU A 226 -5.31 1.97 19.88
CA GLU A 226 -4.42 2.78 20.73
C GLU A 226 -3.51 3.70 19.89
N LEU A 227 -2.90 3.20 18.80
CA LEU A 227 -1.97 3.95 17.93
C LEU A 227 -2.26 3.71 16.42
N PRO A 228 -3.36 4.28 15.89
CA PRO A 228 -3.82 3.99 14.51
C PRO A 228 -2.92 4.55 13.40
N TYR A 229 -1.90 5.35 13.73
CA TYR A 229 -1.04 6.05 12.78
C TYR A 229 0.39 5.48 12.74
N ASP A 230 0.77 4.62 13.68
CA ASP A 230 2.13 4.09 13.80
C ASP A 230 2.26 2.75 13.07
N GLU A 231 2.61 2.82 11.79
CA GLU A 231 2.72 1.65 10.91
C GLU A 231 3.68 0.58 11.46
N GLU A 232 4.85 0.97 11.95
CA GLU A 232 5.87 0.04 12.45
C GLU A 232 5.41 -0.69 13.72
N PHE A 233 4.72 0.02 14.62
CA PHE A 233 4.12 -0.56 15.83
C PHE A 233 2.99 -1.53 15.48
N LEU A 234 2.09 -1.15 14.58
CA LEU A 234 0.97 -1.99 14.15
C LEU A 234 1.44 -3.22 13.37
N LEU A 235 2.49 -3.08 12.56
CA LEU A 235 3.12 -4.18 11.86
C LEU A 235 3.74 -5.18 12.84
N ALA A 236 4.43 -4.69 13.88
CA ALA A 236 4.92 -5.55 14.96
C ALA A 236 3.78 -6.26 15.69
N ALA A 237 2.67 -5.57 15.98
CA ALA A 237 1.49 -6.17 16.61
C ALA A 237 0.90 -7.33 15.80
N LEU A 238 0.81 -7.19 14.49
CA LEU A 238 0.32 -8.25 13.60
C LEU A 238 1.29 -9.43 13.50
N LEU A 239 2.60 -9.16 13.45
CA LEU A 239 3.61 -10.14 13.07
C LEU A 239 4.42 -10.73 14.25
N HIS A 240 4.23 -10.27 15.49
CA HIS A 240 5.08 -10.67 16.63
C HIS A 240 5.18 -12.19 16.87
N ASP A 241 4.14 -12.93 16.50
CA ASP A 241 3.98 -14.35 16.80
C ASP A 241 4.09 -15.29 15.57
N ILE A 242 4.45 -14.76 14.38
CA ILE A 242 4.49 -15.57 13.14
C ILE A 242 5.46 -16.75 13.23
N GLY A 243 6.51 -16.63 14.05
CA GLY A 243 7.50 -17.69 14.22
C GLY A 243 6.92 -18.95 14.83
N LYS A 244 5.75 -18.89 15.50
CA LYS A 244 5.05 -20.07 16.02
C LYS A 244 4.62 -21.03 14.91
N GLY A 245 4.46 -20.56 13.68
CA GLY A 245 4.21 -21.41 12.50
C GLY A 245 5.47 -22.02 11.88
N LEU A 246 6.65 -21.54 12.27
CA LEU A 246 7.95 -21.90 11.69
C LEU A 246 8.77 -22.76 12.65
N ASP A 247 9.08 -22.20 13.82
CA ASP A 247 9.76 -22.86 14.93
C ASP A 247 9.13 -22.41 16.26
N PRO A 248 8.23 -23.21 16.86
CA PRO A 248 7.60 -22.87 18.12
C PRO A 248 8.55 -22.79 19.33
N ASP A 249 9.72 -23.43 19.27
CA ASP A 249 10.66 -23.48 20.40
C ASP A 249 11.50 -22.19 20.47
N ASP A 250 11.76 -21.54 19.33
CA ASP A 250 12.44 -20.24 19.22
C ASP A 250 11.72 -19.30 18.23
N HIS A 251 10.44 -19.03 18.53
CA HIS A 251 9.57 -18.29 17.61
C HIS A 251 10.02 -16.86 17.35
N VAL A 252 10.73 -16.24 18.30
CA VAL A 252 11.25 -14.87 18.12
C VAL A 252 12.34 -14.86 17.06
N ALA A 253 13.34 -15.74 17.17
CA ALA A 253 14.41 -15.83 16.17
C ALA A 253 13.86 -16.23 14.80
N ALA A 254 12.94 -17.20 14.75
CA ALA A 254 12.32 -17.63 13.51
C ALA A 254 11.50 -16.51 12.83
N ALA A 255 10.79 -15.69 13.61
CA ALA A 255 10.07 -14.53 13.07
C ALA A 255 11.04 -13.50 12.48
N LEU A 256 12.11 -13.16 13.20
CA LEU A 256 13.10 -12.17 12.72
C LEU A 256 13.86 -12.67 11.49
N GLU A 257 14.20 -13.95 11.42
CA GLU A 257 14.85 -14.56 10.25
C GLU A 257 13.93 -14.53 9.02
N ALA A 258 12.65 -14.89 9.19
CA ALA A 258 11.68 -14.90 8.10
C ALA A 258 11.33 -13.50 7.59
N LEU A 259 11.29 -12.50 8.48
CA LEU A 259 10.97 -11.12 8.12
C LEU A 259 12.17 -10.38 7.53
N GLY A 260 13.39 -10.68 7.97
CA GLY A 260 14.63 -10.15 7.41
C GLY A 260 14.57 -8.66 7.08
N ASP A 261 14.95 -8.31 5.85
CA ASP A 261 15.00 -6.93 5.36
C ASP A 261 13.62 -6.35 4.98
N PHE A 262 12.52 -7.10 5.14
CA PHE A 262 11.18 -6.63 4.82
C PHE A 262 10.59 -5.70 5.91
N ILE A 263 11.18 -5.70 7.11
CA ILE A 263 10.75 -4.87 8.24
C ILE A 263 11.83 -3.87 8.64
N THR A 264 11.42 -2.76 9.25
CA THR A 264 12.35 -1.76 9.77
C THR A 264 13.05 -2.26 11.03
N PRO A 265 14.21 -1.68 11.41
CA PRO A 265 14.87 -1.98 12.67
C PRO A 265 13.98 -1.75 13.90
N ARG A 266 13.07 -0.76 13.84
CA ARG A 266 12.13 -0.47 14.93
C ARG A 266 11.05 -1.55 15.06
N THR A 267 10.48 -1.99 13.93
CA THR A 267 9.54 -3.14 13.91
C THR A 267 10.21 -4.39 14.45
N ALA A 268 11.44 -4.69 13.97
CA ALA A 268 12.23 -5.83 14.44
C ALA A 268 12.49 -5.75 15.95
N TRP A 269 12.79 -4.56 16.48
CA TRP A 269 13.03 -4.36 17.90
C TRP A 269 11.79 -4.69 18.75
N PHE A 270 10.58 -4.31 18.32
CA PHE A 270 9.36 -4.69 19.02
C PHE A 270 9.16 -6.22 19.04
N ILE A 271 9.36 -6.88 17.90
CA ILE A 271 9.24 -8.35 17.77
C ILE A 271 10.30 -9.05 18.61
N GLU A 272 11.55 -8.57 18.61
CA GLU A 272 12.62 -9.16 19.42
C GLU A 272 12.31 -9.12 20.92
N HIS A 273 11.73 -8.01 21.40
CA HIS A 273 11.61 -7.72 22.83
C HIS A 273 10.19 -7.98 23.40
N HIS A 274 9.21 -8.40 22.60
CA HIS A 274 7.82 -8.60 23.06
C HIS A 274 7.71 -9.60 24.22
N MET A 275 8.54 -10.64 24.24
CA MET A 275 8.59 -11.61 25.34
C MET A 275 9.19 -11.01 26.62
N GLU A 276 10.23 -10.17 26.49
CA GLU A 276 10.80 -9.47 27.65
C GLU A 276 9.82 -8.45 28.23
N ALA A 277 8.96 -7.85 27.40
CA ALA A 277 7.90 -6.96 27.86
C ALA A 277 6.93 -7.67 28.82
N HIS A 278 6.57 -8.94 28.58
CA HIS A 278 5.80 -9.74 29.55
C HIS A 278 6.56 -9.94 30.85
N LEU A 279 7.87 -10.17 30.82
CA LEU A 279 8.69 -10.28 32.02
C LEU A 279 8.75 -8.96 32.80
N VAL A 280 8.74 -7.82 32.10
CA VAL A 280 8.60 -6.49 32.72
C VAL A 280 7.25 -6.37 33.42
N ALA A 281 6.17 -6.71 32.73
CA ALA A 281 4.80 -6.63 33.25
C ALA A 281 4.57 -7.56 34.45
N ASP A 282 5.17 -8.75 34.44
CA ASP A 282 5.10 -9.72 35.54
C ASP A 282 6.07 -9.42 36.68
N GLY A 283 6.96 -8.43 36.50
CA GLY A 283 7.98 -8.07 37.49
C GLY A 283 9.06 -9.13 37.67
N THR A 284 9.23 -10.03 36.71
CA THR A 284 10.19 -11.15 36.74
C THR A 284 11.47 -10.87 35.97
N ILE A 285 11.51 -9.80 35.18
CA ILE A 285 12.70 -9.40 34.43
C ILE A 285 13.88 -9.01 35.34
N GLY A 286 15.09 -9.37 34.93
CA GLY A 286 16.31 -8.95 35.61
C GLY A 286 16.57 -7.44 35.53
N PHE A 287 17.15 -6.86 36.58
CA PHE A 287 17.41 -5.41 36.67
C PHE A 287 18.15 -4.83 35.45
N ARG A 288 19.19 -5.51 34.97
CA ARG A 288 19.98 -5.05 33.81
C ARG A 288 19.18 -5.06 32.51
N ALA A 289 18.39 -6.11 32.26
CA ALA A 289 17.56 -6.22 31.07
C ALA A 289 16.47 -5.15 31.06
N ARG A 290 15.79 -4.97 32.21
CA ARG A 290 14.81 -3.89 32.39
C ARG A 290 15.40 -2.51 32.16
N HIS A 291 16.63 -2.26 32.62
CA HIS A 291 17.29 -0.97 32.40
C HIS A 291 17.55 -0.73 30.92
N ARG A 292 18.10 -1.72 30.20
CA ARG A 292 18.35 -1.60 28.75
C ARG A 292 17.08 -1.32 27.96
N LEU A 293 15.99 -2.05 28.25
CA LEU A 293 14.70 -1.83 27.58
C LEU A 293 14.22 -0.39 27.76
N ARG A 294 14.35 0.17 28.96
CA ARG A 294 13.93 1.54 29.30
C ARG A 294 14.76 2.64 28.65
N GLU A 295 15.92 2.31 28.10
CA GLU A 295 16.76 3.27 27.36
C GLU A 295 16.29 3.44 25.92
N SER A 296 15.45 2.52 25.41
CA SER A 296 14.82 2.66 24.11
C SER A 296 13.78 3.78 24.12
N PRO A 297 13.71 4.63 23.08
CA PRO A 297 12.62 5.60 22.94
C PRO A 297 11.25 4.92 22.79
N ASP A 298 11.23 3.67 22.32
CA ASP A 298 10.02 2.88 22.06
C ASP A 298 9.59 2.00 23.25
N PHE A 299 10.13 2.25 24.45
CA PHE A 299 9.82 1.44 25.62
C PHE A 299 8.33 1.47 26.01
N ASP A 300 7.69 2.64 25.92
CA ASP A 300 6.29 2.79 26.30
C ASP A 300 5.38 2.07 25.29
N GLU A 301 5.69 2.18 23.99
CA GLU A 301 5.05 1.43 22.90
C GLU A 301 5.27 -0.08 23.04
N LEU A 302 6.45 -0.54 23.46
CA LEU A 302 6.68 -1.96 23.74
C LEU A 302 5.78 -2.47 24.87
N MET A 303 5.58 -1.67 25.92
CA MET A 303 4.66 -2.01 27.01
C MET A 303 3.20 -1.95 26.57
N LEU A 304 2.87 -1.08 25.60
CA LEU A 304 1.56 -1.05 24.97
C LEU A 304 1.31 -2.30 24.13
N LEU A 305 2.29 -2.72 23.30
CA LEU A 305 2.22 -3.97 22.53
C LEU A 305 1.96 -5.16 23.45
N GLN A 306 2.67 -5.24 24.57
CA GLN A 306 2.49 -6.25 25.60
C GLN A 306 1.06 -6.26 26.18
N LYS A 307 0.49 -5.07 26.44
CA LYS A 307 -0.89 -4.91 26.90
C LYS A 307 -1.89 -5.41 25.84
N CYS A 308 -1.66 -5.08 24.57
CA CYS A 308 -2.48 -5.56 23.45
C CYS A 308 -2.38 -7.08 23.29
N ASP A 309 -1.18 -7.67 23.39
CA ASP A 309 -0.97 -9.13 23.38
C ASP A 309 -1.80 -9.82 24.48
N ARG A 310 -1.70 -9.36 25.73
CA ARG A 310 -2.55 -9.92 26.81
C ARG A 310 -4.04 -9.71 26.55
N GLY A 311 -4.39 -8.57 25.96
CA GLY A 311 -5.76 -8.23 25.60
C GLY A 311 -6.32 -9.08 24.48
N GLY A 312 -5.50 -9.53 23.52
CA GLY A 312 -5.88 -10.30 22.34
C GLY A 312 -6.20 -11.78 22.60
N ARG A 313 -6.61 -12.11 23.82
CA ARG A 313 -6.87 -13.47 24.30
C ARG A 313 -8.36 -13.67 24.58
N VAL A 314 -9.19 -13.19 23.66
CA VAL A 314 -10.65 -13.10 23.82
C VAL A 314 -11.35 -14.05 22.85
N ARG A 315 -12.33 -14.81 23.35
CA ARG A 315 -13.17 -15.66 22.50
C ARG A 315 -14.25 -14.83 21.81
N GLY A 316 -14.38 -15.00 20.50
CA GLY A 316 -15.45 -14.38 19.72
C GLY A 316 -15.32 -12.86 19.58
N MET A 317 -14.11 -12.32 19.80
CA MET A 317 -13.78 -10.96 19.40
C MET A 317 -13.95 -10.81 17.89
N GLN A 318 -14.62 -9.76 17.46
CA GLN A 318 -14.65 -9.39 16.05
C GLN A 318 -13.29 -8.84 15.68
N VAL A 319 -12.72 -9.39 14.61
CA VAL A 319 -11.46 -8.94 14.03
C VAL A 319 -11.67 -8.78 12.54
N MET A 320 -10.89 -7.89 11.94
CA MET A 320 -10.79 -7.78 10.50
C MET A 320 -10.13 -9.01 9.87
N GLU A 321 -10.34 -9.16 8.56
CA GLU A 321 -9.66 -10.20 7.77
C GLU A 321 -8.18 -9.83 7.54
N VAL A 322 -7.35 -10.84 7.23
CA VAL A 322 -5.90 -10.65 6.97
C VAL A 322 -5.66 -9.60 5.90
N ASP A 323 -6.40 -9.69 4.79
CA ASP A 323 -6.23 -8.78 3.65
C ASP A 323 -6.63 -7.35 4.02
N GLU A 324 -7.65 -7.16 4.87
CA GLU A 324 -8.05 -5.84 5.37
C GLU A 324 -6.99 -5.21 6.29
N ALA A 325 -6.35 -6.01 7.15
CA ALA A 325 -5.27 -5.56 8.03
C ALA A 325 -4.04 -5.13 7.23
N LEU A 326 -3.67 -5.91 6.21
CA LEU A 326 -2.55 -5.61 5.32
C LEU A 326 -2.82 -4.38 4.45
N ASP A 327 -4.03 -4.23 3.92
CA ASP A 327 -4.41 -3.03 3.16
C ASP A 327 -4.39 -1.77 4.02
N PHE A 328 -4.79 -1.85 5.28
CA PHE A 328 -4.69 -0.75 6.24
C PHE A 328 -3.22 -0.33 6.45
N LEU A 329 -2.33 -1.29 6.69
CA LEU A 329 -0.89 -1.03 6.86
C LEU A 329 -0.25 -0.50 5.57
N ARG A 330 -0.67 -1.01 4.41
CA ARG A 330 -0.22 -0.55 3.09
C ARG A 330 -0.56 0.92 2.86
N GLU A 331 -1.76 1.35 3.26
CA GLU A 331 -2.15 2.76 3.15
C GLU A 331 -1.38 3.64 4.14
N LEU A 332 -1.14 3.20 5.38
CA LEU A 332 -0.29 3.94 6.33
C LEU A 332 1.14 4.08 5.84
N ALA A 333 1.72 3.02 5.28
CA ALA A 333 3.06 3.06 4.72
C ALA A 333 3.18 4.06 3.56
N ARG A 334 2.11 4.27 2.78
CA ARG A 334 2.05 5.31 1.74
C ARG A 334 1.92 6.74 2.28
N ILE A 335 1.40 6.90 3.49
CA ILE A 335 1.21 8.21 4.13
C ILE A 335 2.48 8.62 4.91
N ASN A 336 3.15 7.65 5.53
CA ASN A 336 4.33 7.86 6.39
C ASN A 336 5.66 7.84 5.61
N GLY A 337 5.68 7.27 4.41
CA GLY A 337 6.79 7.32 3.45
C GLY A 337 6.54 8.33 2.34
#